data_AF-A0A411DWC0-F1
#
_entry.id   AF-A0A411DWC0-F1
#
_cell.length_a   1.000
_cell.length_b   1.000
_cell.length_c   1.000
_cell.angle_alpha   90.00
_cell.angle_beta   90.00
_cell.angle_gamma   90.00
#
_symmetry.space_group_name_H-M   'P 1'
#
loop_
_entity.id
_entity.type
_entity.pdbx_description
1 polymer ?
#
loop_
_entity_poly.entity_id
_entity_poly.type
_entity_poly.pdbx_seq_one_letter_code
_entity_poly.pdbx_strand_id
1 'polypeptide(L)'
;MASAEEVIIWNESESSSDVVTLTISSESPIFYIPGVWERIHLLPIISASGLLTTLTICYLTSGWLSHAVLFWPYISDIANCPPEVSIFSVYANVQGFLLLTTYYLRFKIIQQSQLRRNGFTRHVTTVLNHLSLLCAAELSLGSMMAGSFPETTRVMHLVSGILAYNFHLFYWILQIVLKLTIAGKCCGFIDMSTLFFIFLSHSSVLMSGSFRSRIPRHTWRQQKMVALHCNSSYVTDDWMNYGRLQYAAATGFEWILTLSLAMLQLKLARNFYKIRQQLKGFKQKTQNRSPQDIRISLKSI
;
A
#
# COMPACT_ATOMS: atom_id res chain seq x y z
N MET A 1 7.91 -39.54 -7.03
CA MET A 1 9.00 -38.71 -6.46
C MET A 1 9.14 -37.48 -7.33
N ALA A 2 8.47 -36.38 -6.98
CA ALA A 2 8.55 -35.13 -7.73
C ALA A 2 9.78 -34.34 -7.26
N SER A 3 10.71 -34.01 -8.16
CA SER A 3 11.89 -33.22 -7.85
C SER A 3 11.50 -31.74 -7.69
N ALA A 4 11.70 -31.17 -6.51
CA ALA A 4 11.62 -29.72 -6.32
C ALA A 4 12.78 -29.03 -7.06
N GLU A 5 12.47 -28.06 -7.92
CA GLU A 5 13.50 -27.20 -8.53
C GLU A 5 13.90 -26.09 -7.55
N GLU A 6 15.18 -26.06 -7.17
CA GLU A 6 15.73 -25.01 -6.31
C GLU A 6 16.13 -23.76 -7.15
N VAL A 7 15.50 -22.60 -6.88
CA VAL A 7 15.85 -21.32 -7.52
C VAL A 7 16.77 -20.51 -6.61
N ILE A 8 18.08 -20.54 -6.87
CA ILE A 8 19.11 -19.90 -6.03
C ILE A 8 19.22 -18.41 -6.37
N ILE A 9 18.76 -17.49 -5.50
CA ILE A 9 18.95 -16.04 -5.64
C ILE A 9 20.26 -15.62 -4.94
N TRP A 10 21.24 -15.23 -5.75
CA TRP A 10 22.52 -14.68 -5.30
C TRP A 10 22.39 -13.24 -4.78
N ASN A 11 23.23 -12.90 -3.80
CA ASN A 11 23.41 -11.58 -3.22
C ASN A 11 24.79 -11.01 -3.62
N GLU A 12 24.84 -9.72 -3.96
CA GLU A 12 26.05 -8.94 -4.30
C GLU A 12 26.83 -8.55 -3.02
N SER A 13 27.23 -9.53 -2.21
CA SER A 13 28.19 -9.29 -1.13
C SER A 13 29.37 -10.24 -1.26
N GLU A 14 30.57 -9.67 -1.43
CA GLU A 14 31.86 -10.36 -1.39
C GLU A 14 32.17 -11.09 -0.06
N SER A 15 31.28 -11.05 0.94
CA SER A 15 31.35 -11.93 2.10
C SER A 15 30.42 -13.13 1.92
N SER A 16 31.02 -14.29 1.66
CA SER A 16 30.35 -15.59 1.58
C SER A 16 29.56 -15.91 2.85
N SER A 17 28.22 -16.02 2.76
CA SER A 17 27.43 -17.03 3.50
C SER A 17 25.93 -17.01 3.18
N ASP A 18 25.34 -15.89 2.75
CA ASP A 18 23.86 -15.80 2.65
C ASP A 18 23.34 -15.68 1.21
N VAL A 19 23.19 -16.82 0.54
CA VAL A 19 22.52 -16.94 -0.76
C VAL A 19 21.03 -17.27 -0.52
N VAL A 20 20.13 -16.33 -0.80
CA VAL A 20 18.69 -16.49 -0.62
C VAL A 20 18.15 -17.36 -1.76
N THR A 21 17.84 -18.63 -1.54
CA THR A 21 17.29 -19.49 -2.60
C THR A 21 15.77 -19.58 -2.43
N LEU A 22 15.01 -19.17 -3.45
CA LEU A 22 13.59 -19.51 -3.57
C LEU A 22 13.48 -20.99 -3.95
N THR A 23 13.17 -21.87 -3.02
CA THR A 23 12.72 -23.21 -3.38
C THR A 23 11.28 -23.13 -3.88
N ILE A 24 11.09 -23.24 -5.20
CA ILE A 24 9.75 -23.41 -5.78
C ILE A 24 9.40 -24.89 -5.58
N SER A 25 8.87 -25.22 -4.40
CA SER A 25 8.29 -26.54 -4.17
C SER A 25 7.09 -26.73 -5.10
N SER A 26 7.09 -27.84 -5.84
CA SER A 26 5.99 -28.28 -6.72
C SER A 26 4.65 -28.47 -5.97
N GLU A 27 4.66 -28.44 -4.63
CA GLU A 27 3.49 -28.69 -3.78
C GLU A 27 2.70 -27.43 -3.40
N SER A 28 3.13 -26.24 -3.84
CA SER A 28 2.37 -25.00 -3.61
C SER A 28 1.70 -24.53 -4.91
N PRO A 29 0.42 -24.87 -5.16
CA PRO A 29 -0.26 -24.63 -6.45
C PRO A 29 -0.35 -23.14 -6.85
N ILE A 30 -0.15 -22.21 -5.91
CA ILE A 30 -0.14 -20.76 -6.16
C ILE A 30 1.15 -20.31 -6.88
N PHE A 31 2.25 -21.07 -6.78
CA PHE A 31 3.56 -20.63 -7.26
C PHE A 31 3.84 -20.88 -8.74
N TYR A 32 2.99 -21.62 -9.44
CA TYR A 32 3.24 -22.02 -10.83
C TYR A 32 2.13 -21.56 -11.79
N ILE A 33 1.71 -20.29 -11.70
CA ILE A 33 0.91 -19.67 -12.77
C ILE A 33 1.87 -18.96 -13.73
N PRO A 34 2.12 -19.50 -14.93
CA PRO A 34 3.00 -18.88 -15.91
C PRO A 34 2.52 -17.45 -16.24
N GLY A 35 3.44 -16.50 -16.29
CA GLY A 35 3.15 -15.09 -16.62
C GLY A 35 2.78 -14.19 -15.43
N VAL A 36 2.23 -14.72 -14.33
CA VAL A 36 1.87 -13.89 -13.15
C VAL A 36 3.12 -13.26 -12.51
N TRP A 37 4.16 -14.07 -12.30
CA TRP A 37 5.43 -13.60 -11.72
C TRP A 37 6.16 -12.57 -12.58
N GLU A 38 5.95 -12.61 -13.90
CA GLU A 38 6.56 -11.62 -14.81
C GLU A 38 5.93 -10.24 -14.66
N ARG A 39 4.69 -10.17 -14.17
CA ARG A 39 3.89 -8.95 -14.10
C ARG A 39 3.47 -8.59 -12.68
N ILE A 40 3.95 -9.30 -11.66
CA ILE A 40 3.59 -9.08 -10.25
C ILE A 40 3.87 -7.65 -9.76
N HIS A 41 4.89 -6.98 -10.31
CA HIS A 41 5.19 -5.57 -10.02
C HIS A 41 4.10 -4.59 -10.48
N LEU A 42 3.22 -4.99 -11.42
CA LEU A 42 2.12 -4.16 -11.89
C LEU A 42 1.02 -4.00 -10.84
N LEU A 43 0.82 -4.96 -9.93
CA LEU A 43 -0.23 -4.89 -8.91
C LEU A 43 -0.13 -3.61 -8.04
N PRO A 44 1.00 -3.33 -7.36
CA PRO A 44 1.16 -2.08 -6.62
C PRO A 44 1.18 -0.82 -7.51
N ILE A 45 1.57 -0.92 -8.79
CA ILE A 45 1.55 0.22 -9.71
C ILE A 45 0.12 0.59 -10.08
N ILE A 46 -0.70 -0.39 -10.48
CA ILE A 46 -2.13 -0.21 -10.79
C ILE A 46 -2.86 0.33 -9.57
N SER A 47 -2.55 -0.21 -8.39
CA SER A 47 -3.12 0.23 -7.11
C SER A 47 -2.75 1.67 -6.73
N ALA A 48 -1.51 2.10 -6.94
CA ALA A 48 -1.12 3.49 -6.64
C ALA A 48 -1.61 4.48 -7.71
N SER A 49 -1.47 4.13 -8.99
CA SER A 49 -1.90 4.99 -10.11
C SER A 49 -3.42 5.11 -10.19
N GLY A 50 -4.16 4.03 -9.98
CA GLY A 50 -5.61 4.02 -9.96
C GLY A 50 -6.19 4.94 -8.89
N LEU A 51 -5.49 5.15 -7.77
CA LEU A 51 -5.93 6.04 -6.70
C LEU A 51 -5.88 7.48 -7.19
N LEU A 52 -4.75 7.88 -7.78
CA LEU A 52 -4.59 9.21 -8.36
C LEU A 52 -5.56 9.44 -9.52
N THR A 53 -5.74 8.44 -10.39
CA THR A 53 -6.70 8.50 -11.50
C THR A 53 -8.13 8.68 -10.97
N THR A 54 -8.55 7.91 -9.98
CA THR A 54 -9.90 8.00 -9.41
C THR A 54 -10.13 9.36 -8.75
N LEU A 55 -9.18 9.83 -7.95
CA LEU A 55 -9.27 11.17 -7.34
C LEU A 55 -9.35 12.27 -8.39
N THR A 56 -8.60 12.14 -9.49
CA THR A 56 -8.66 13.08 -10.62
C THR A 56 -10.03 13.05 -11.30
N ILE A 57 -10.58 11.87 -11.56
CA ILE A 57 -11.90 11.72 -12.17
C ILE A 57 -12.98 12.32 -11.27
N CYS A 58 -13.02 11.94 -10.00
CA CYS A 58 -13.99 12.49 -9.04
C CYS A 58 -13.87 14.01 -8.95
N TYR A 59 -12.64 14.54 -8.92
CA TYR A 59 -12.41 15.98 -8.91
C TYR A 59 -12.95 16.68 -10.17
N LEU A 60 -12.65 16.16 -11.37
CA LEU A 60 -13.13 16.73 -12.63
C LEU A 60 -14.65 16.67 -12.74
N THR A 61 -15.25 15.55 -12.36
CA THR A 61 -16.71 15.38 -12.35
C THR A 61 -17.37 16.32 -11.34
N SER A 62 -16.79 16.46 -10.15
CA SER A 62 -17.27 17.36 -9.11
C SER A 62 -17.22 18.82 -9.53
N GLY A 63 -16.17 19.21 -10.25
CA GLY A 63 -16.08 20.52 -10.88
C GLY A 63 -17.13 20.74 -11.96
N TRP A 64 -17.33 19.74 -12.83
CA TRP A 64 -18.28 19.84 -13.94
C TRP A 64 -19.73 19.94 -13.47
N LEU A 65 -20.08 19.23 -12.40
CA LEU A 65 -21.41 19.24 -11.80
C LEU A 65 -21.60 20.32 -10.73
N SER A 66 -20.56 21.15 -10.48
CA SER A 66 -20.58 22.17 -9.43
C SER A 66 -20.90 21.58 -8.03
N HIS A 67 -20.38 20.39 -7.74
CA HIS A 67 -20.52 19.73 -6.44
C HIS A 67 -19.46 20.21 -5.43
N ALA A 68 -18.29 20.64 -5.88
CA ALA A 68 -17.22 21.13 -5.01
C ALA A 68 -16.47 22.33 -5.60
N VAL A 69 -15.81 23.09 -4.71
CA VAL A 69 -14.96 24.21 -5.08
C VAL A 69 -13.66 23.70 -5.69
N LEU A 70 -13.41 24.06 -6.95
CA LEU A 70 -12.28 23.56 -7.75
C LEU A 70 -10.90 24.01 -7.22
N PHE A 71 -10.77 25.19 -6.61
CA PHE A 71 -9.43 25.78 -6.37
C PHE A 71 -8.51 24.92 -5.47
N TRP A 72 -9.06 24.17 -4.52
CA TRP A 72 -8.29 23.22 -3.69
C TRP A 72 -9.24 22.20 -3.03
N PRO A 73 -9.56 21.09 -3.72
CA PRO A 73 -10.58 20.16 -3.27
C PRO A 73 -10.12 19.34 -2.05
N TYR A 74 -10.99 19.28 -1.05
CA TYR A 74 -10.86 18.32 0.05
C TYR A 74 -11.18 16.92 -0.48
N ILE A 75 -10.23 15.98 -0.36
CA ILE A 75 -10.35 14.62 -0.94
C ILE A 75 -11.61 13.93 -0.40
N SER A 76 -11.88 14.09 0.89
CA SER A 76 -13.05 13.46 1.50
C SER A 76 -14.38 14.06 1.01
N ASP A 77 -14.38 15.28 0.45
CA ASP A 77 -15.58 15.93 -0.07
C ASP A 77 -15.87 15.63 -1.55
N ILE A 78 -14.85 15.41 -2.39
CA ILE A 78 -15.04 15.22 -3.85
C ILE A 78 -15.79 13.95 -4.22
N ALA A 79 -15.94 13.00 -3.30
CA ALA A 79 -16.63 11.73 -3.52
C ALA A 79 -17.89 11.59 -2.64
N ASN A 80 -18.53 12.71 -2.27
CA ASN A 80 -19.74 12.70 -1.43
C ASN A 80 -21.06 12.77 -2.21
N CYS A 81 -21.04 13.18 -3.49
CA CYS A 81 -22.21 13.25 -4.38
C CYS A 81 -22.18 12.17 -5.46
N PRO A 82 -23.34 11.71 -5.97
CA PRO A 82 -23.40 10.96 -7.22
C PRO A 82 -23.09 11.86 -8.43
N PRO A 83 -22.38 11.36 -9.44
CA PRO A 83 -21.89 9.98 -9.60
C PRO A 83 -20.52 9.68 -8.95
N GLU A 84 -19.82 10.68 -8.40
CA GLU A 84 -18.45 10.57 -7.89
C GLU A 84 -18.30 9.57 -6.75
N VAL A 85 -19.26 9.54 -5.82
CA VAL A 85 -19.31 8.57 -4.73
C VAL A 85 -19.34 7.14 -5.24
N SER A 86 -20.05 6.88 -6.35
CA SER A 86 -20.13 5.56 -6.96
C SER A 86 -18.82 5.17 -7.65
N ILE A 87 -18.21 6.11 -8.37
CA ILE A 87 -16.90 5.91 -9.02
C ILE A 87 -15.83 5.61 -7.95
N PHE A 88 -15.79 6.41 -6.90
CA PHE A 88 -14.87 6.22 -5.77
C PHE A 88 -15.13 4.89 -5.07
N SER A 89 -16.39 4.52 -4.83
CA SER A 89 -16.77 3.25 -4.20
C SER A 89 -16.27 2.03 -4.95
N VAL A 90 -16.52 1.98 -6.27
CA VAL A 90 -16.05 0.89 -7.12
C VAL A 90 -14.53 0.78 -7.05
N TYR A 91 -13.83 1.91 -7.19
CA TYR A 91 -12.38 1.92 -7.13
C TYR A 91 -11.86 1.48 -5.75
N ALA A 92 -12.36 2.03 -4.66
CA ALA A 92 -11.90 1.75 -3.30
C ALA A 92 -12.08 0.27 -2.92
N ASN A 93 -13.13 -0.37 -3.42
CA ASN A 93 -13.35 -1.81 -3.28
C ASN A 93 -12.33 -2.64 -4.09
N VAL A 94 -12.14 -2.31 -5.38
CA VAL A 94 -11.12 -2.95 -6.23
C VAL A 94 -9.72 -2.75 -5.64
N GLN A 95 -9.44 -1.56 -5.12
CA GLN A 95 -8.20 -1.19 -4.46
C GLN A 95 -7.94 -2.06 -3.22
N GLY A 96 -8.95 -2.26 -2.38
CA GLY A 96 -8.84 -3.17 -1.23
C GLY A 96 -8.42 -4.59 -1.66
N PHE A 97 -9.01 -5.12 -2.73
CA PHE A 97 -8.64 -6.43 -3.27
C PHE A 97 -7.21 -6.45 -3.83
N LEU A 98 -6.82 -5.42 -4.59
CA LEU A 98 -5.46 -5.28 -5.14
C LEU A 98 -4.41 -5.19 -4.03
N LEU A 99 -4.71 -4.44 -2.96
CA LEU A 99 -3.85 -4.30 -1.80
C LEU A 99 -3.68 -5.63 -1.06
N LEU A 100 -4.78 -6.30 -0.71
CA LEU A 100 -4.74 -7.59 -0.03
C LEU A 100 -3.93 -8.61 -0.84
N THR A 101 -4.16 -8.67 -2.15
CA THR A 101 -3.43 -9.57 -3.06
C THR A 101 -1.94 -9.23 -3.09
N THR A 102 -1.59 -7.95 -3.23
CA THR A 102 -0.21 -7.45 -3.24
C THR A 102 0.54 -7.83 -1.96
N TYR A 103 -0.08 -7.57 -0.81
CA TYR A 103 0.52 -7.86 0.49
C TYR A 103 0.57 -9.36 0.81
N TYR A 104 -0.44 -10.13 0.38
CA TYR A 104 -0.43 -11.58 0.50
C TYR A 104 0.72 -12.22 -0.30
N LEU A 105 0.94 -11.78 -1.53
CA LEU A 105 2.08 -12.24 -2.32
C LEU A 105 3.41 -11.87 -1.66
N ARG A 106 3.50 -10.66 -1.09
CA ARG A 106 4.67 -10.25 -0.31
C ARG A 106 4.88 -11.14 0.91
N PHE A 107 3.82 -11.46 1.65
CA PHE A 107 3.85 -12.39 2.78
C PHE A 107 4.39 -13.76 2.36
N LYS A 108 3.92 -14.31 1.23
CA LYS A 108 4.38 -15.60 0.69
C LYS A 108 5.86 -15.58 0.31
N ILE A 109 6.32 -14.51 -0.35
CA ILE A 109 7.73 -14.32 -0.69
C ILE A 109 8.60 -14.32 0.57
N ILE A 110 8.18 -13.59 1.61
CA ILE A 110 8.91 -13.56 2.88
C ILE A 110 8.88 -14.95 3.54
N GLN A 111 7.73 -15.62 3.57
CA GLN A 111 7.56 -16.95 4.14
C GLN A 111 8.51 -17.97 3.51
N GLN A 112 8.63 -17.97 2.19
CA GLN A 112 9.59 -18.82 1.49
C GLN A 112 11.04 -18.48 1.86
N SER A 113 11.38 -17.19 1.95
CA SER A 113 12.72 -16.79 2.38
C SER A 113 13.07 -17.23 3.81
N GLN A 114 12.09 -17.56 4.65
CA GLN A 114 12.32 -18.06 6.01
C GLN A 114 12.65 -19.55 6.08
N LEU A 115 12.34 -20.34 5.05
CA LEU A 115 12.51 -21.80 5.07
C LEU A 115 13.96 -22.24 5.32
N ARG A 116 14.93 -21.40 4.96
CA ARG A 116 16.36 -21.64 5.14
C ARG A 116 16.95 -21.03 6.41
N ARG A 117 16.14 -20.36 7.24
CA ARG A 117 16.59 -19.81 8.53
C ARG A 117 16.26 -20.79 9.65
N ASN A 118 17.11 -20.86 10.66
CA ASN A 118 16.93 -21.73 11.83
C ASN A 118 16.92 -20.92 13.13
N GLY A 119 16.38 -21.52 14.20
CA GLY A 119 16.41 -20.96 15.55
C GLY A 119 15.54 -19.71 15.77
N PHE A 120 15.99 -18.85 16.68
CA PHE A 120 15.24 -17.67 17.16
C PHE A 120 14.86 -16.70 16.03
N THR A 121 15.78 -16.44 15.09
CA THR A 121 15.54 -15.52 13.98
C THR A 121 14.36 -15.96 13.11
N ARG A 122 14.24 -17.27 12.82
CA ARG A 122 13.10 -17.81 12.05
C ARG A 122 11.78 -17.60 12.79
N HIS A 123 11.77 -17.81 14.11
CA HIS A 123 10.57 -17.62 14.92
C HIS A 123 10.10 -16.17 14.89
N VAL A 124 11.00 -15.22 15.19
CA VAL A 124 10.69 -13.78 15.19
C VAL A 124 10.21 -13.31 13.81
N THR A 125 10.91 -13.64 12.74
CA THR A 125 10.50 -13.23 11.39
C THR A 125 9.18 -13.86 10.96
N THR A 126 8.86 -15.09 11.41
CA THR A 126 7.58 -15.73 11.14
C THR A 126 6.44 -14.97 11.81
N VAL A 127 6.58 -14.62 13.09
CA VAL A 127 5.58 -13.83 13.83
C VAL A 127 5.38 -12.47 13.18
N LEU A 128 6.46 -11.73 12.90
CA LEU A 128 6.38 -10.41 12.26
C LEU A 128 5.73 -10.47 10.87
N ASN A 129 5.98 -11.53 10.10
CA ASN A 129 5.37 -11.71 8.79
C ASN A 129 3.86 -11.96 8.89
N HIS A 130 3.40 -12.75 9.86
CA HIS A 130 1.96 -12.97 10.09
C HIS A 130 1.26 -11.71 10.61
N LEU A 131 1.89 -10.98 11.53
CA LEU A 131 1.39 -9.68 11.98
C LEU A 131 1.31 -8.66 10.83
N SER A 132 2.28 -8.68 9.92
CA SER A 132 2.23 -7.85 8.71
C SER A 132 1.04 -8.23 7.85
N LEU A 133 0.76 -9.53 7.66
CA LEU A 133 -0.40 -9.98 6.89
C LEU A 133 -1.71 -9.56 7.55
N LEU A 134 -1.82 -9.63 8.88
CA LEU A 134 -2.99 -9.15 9.61
C LEU A 134 -3.21 -7.64 9.37
N CYS A 135 -2.14 -6.84 9.51
CA CYS A 135 -2.23 -5.40 9.20
C CYS A 135 -2.64 -5.15 7.75
N ALA A 136 -2.15 -5.96 6.82
CA ALA A 136 -2.53 -5.88 5.41
C ALA A 136 -4.00 -6.24 5.16
N ALA A 137 -4.57 -7.18 5.92
CA ALA A 137 -6.00 -7.50 5.84
C ALA A 137 -6.84 -6.33 6.37
N GLU A 138 -6.49 -5.79 7.54
CA GLU A 138 -7.20 -4.67 8.17
C GLU A 138 -7.17 -3.40 7.32
N LEU A 139 -6.00 -3.03 6.75
CA LEU A 139 -5.93 -1.86 5.87
C LEU A 139 -6.76 -2.06 4.58
N SER A 140 -6.79 -3.28 4.05
CA SER A 140 -7.54 -3.59 2.83
C SER A 140 -9.04 -3.53 3.09
N LEU A 141 -9.48 -4.05 4.24
CA LEU A 141 -10.84 -3.88 4.73
C LEU A 141 -11.19 -2.40 4.93
N GLY A 142 -10.29 -1.63 5.54
CA GLY A 142 -10.45 -0.17 5.68
C GLY A 142 -10.67 0.54 4.35
N SER A 143 -9.92 0.16 3.31
CA SER A 143 -10.11 0.69 1.95
C SER A 143 -11.49 0.36 1.38
N MET A 144 -11.95 -0.90 1.50
CA MET A 144 -13.29 -1.30 1.04
C MET A 144 -14.41 -0.60 1.82
N MET A 145 -14.24 -0.45 3.13
CA MET A 145 -15.18 0.29 3.98
C MET A 145 -15.24 1.76 3.58
N ALA A 146 -14.11 2.40 3.29
CA ALA A 146 -14.08 3.80 2.84
C ALA A 146 -14.83 4.00 1.52
N GLY A 147 -14.82 2.99 0.63
CA GLY A 147 -15.64 2.98 -0.58
C GLY A 147 -17.12 2.72 -0.33
N SER A 148 -17.44 1.91 0.67
CA SER A 148 -18.82 1.47 0.96
C SER A 148 -19.59 2.46 1.83
N PHE A 149 -18.87 3.24 2.65
CA PHE A 149 -19.42 4.16 3.63
C PHE A 149 -18.93 5.59 3.33
N PRO A 150 -19.75 6.39 2.61
CA PRO A 150 -19.41 7.78 2.36
C PRO A 150 -19.33 8.58 3.66
N GLU A 151 -18.73 9.76 3.60
CA GLU A 151 -18.47 10.58 4.79
C GLU A 151 -19.75 10.94 5.57
N THR A 152 -20.90 10.93 4.90
CA THR A 152 -22.23 11.11 5.51
C THR A 152 -22.45 10.13 6.69
N THR A 153 -21.91 8.92 6.61
CA THR A 153 -21.87 7.92 7.69
C THR A 153 -20.62 8.09 8.58
N ARG A 154 -20.53 9.23 9.27
CA ARG A 154 -19.33 9.72 9.96
C ARG A 154 -18.57 8.69 10.81
N VAL A 155 -19.28 7.85 11.58
CA VAL A 155 -18.65 6.84 12.43
C VAL A 155 -17.94 5.79 11.58
N MET A 156 -18.63 5.24 10.57
CA MET A 156 -18.05 4.24 9.68
C MET A 156 -16.90 4.81 8.85
N HIS A 157 -17.04 6.05 8.38
CA HIS A 157 -15.97 6.75 7.65
C HIS A 157 -14.71 7.00 8.51
N LEU A 158 -14.90 7.32 9.81
CA LEU A 158 -13.76 7.45 10.73
C LEU A 158 -13.09 6.10 10.98
N VAL A 159 -13.89 5.05 11.22
CA VAL A 159 -13.37 3.69 11.41
C VAL A 159 -12.62 3.21 10.18
N SER A 160 -13.16 3.44 8.97
CA SER A 160 -12.49 3.07 7.72
C SER A 160 -11.17 3.82 7.54
N GLY A 161 -11.11 5.11 7.89
CA GLY A 161 -9.88 5.88 7.87
C GLY A 161 -8.83 5.35 8.85
N ILE A 162 -9.24 5.02 10.08
CA ILE A 162 -8.35 4.42 11.09
C ILE A 162 -7.76 3.09 10.56
N LEU A 163 -8.60 2.22 10.00
CA LEU A 163 -8.18 0.95 9.43
C LEU A 163 -7.24 1.14 8.23
N ALA A 164 -7.67 1.92 7.23
CA ALA A 164 -6.93 2.12 5.99
C ALA A 164 -5.57 2.81 6.19
N TYR A 165 -5.49 3.77 7.11
CA TYR A 165 -4.27 4.56 7.30
C TYR A 165 -3.35 3.97 8.37
N ASN A 166 -3.83 3.71 9.59
CA ASN A 166 -2.94 3.32 10.69
C ASN A 166 -2.38 1.91 10.49
N PHE A 167 -3.18 0.95 10.01
CA PHE A 167 -2.65 -0.40 9.74
C PHE A 167 -1.72 -0.42 8.53
N HIS A 168 -1.84 0.54 7.60
CA HIS A 168 -0.86 0.71 6.54
C HIS A 168 0.49 1.21 7.10
N LEU A 169 0.47 2.13 8.09
CA LEU A 169 1.69 2.53 8.80
C LEU A 169 2.32 1.36 9.56
N PHE A 170 1.51 0.62 10.34
CA PHE A 170 1.99 -0.53 11.09
C PHE A 170 2.57 -1.61 10.17
N TYR A 171 1.93 -1.88 9.03
CA TYR A 171 2.47 -2.77 8.01
C TYR A 171 3.88 -2.34 7.59
N TRP A 172 4.11 -1.07 7.27
CA TRP A 172 5.42 -0.60 6.81
C TRP A 172 6.47 -0.60 7.90
N ILE A 173 6.11 -0.29 9.15
CA ILE A 173 7.00 -0.43 10.30
C ILE A 173 7.43 -1.89 10.44
N LEU A 174 6.48 -2.83 10.40
CA LEU A 174 6.78 -4.27 10.45
C LEU A 174 7.66 -4.73 9.28
N GLN A 175 7.44 -4.21 8.06
CA GLN A 175 8.29 -4.52 6.90
C GLN A 175 9.73 -4.02 7.07
N ILE A 176 9.94 -2.85 7.70
CA ILE A 176 11.27 -2.34 8.02
C ILE A 176 11.93 -3.22 9.07
N VAL A 177 11.22 -3.54 10.17
CA VAL A 177 11.74 -4.43 11.22
C VAL A 177 12.11 -5.78 10.64
N LEU A 178 11.22 -6.40 9.84
CA LEU A 178 11.48 -7.65 9.12
C LEU A 178 12.76 -7.56 8.29
N LYS A 179 12.95 -6.47 7.53
CA LYS A 179 14.14 -6.27 6.73
C LYS A 179 15.40 -6.20 7.60
N LEU A 180 15.36 -5.44 8.70
CA LEU A 180 16.49 -5.30 9.62
C LEU A 180 16.83 -6.65 10.28
N THR A 181 15.83 -7.41 10.74
CA THR A 181 16.02 -8.75 11.32
C THR A 181 16.60 -9.73 10.31
N ILE A 182 16.19 -9.63 9.02
CA ILE A 182 16.66 -10.51 7.96
C ILE A 182 18.08 -10.17 7.48
N ALA A 183 18.36 -8.88 7.26
CA ALA A 183 19.60 -8.44 6.61
C ALA A 183 20.72 -8.13 7.61
N GLY A 184 20.41 -7.92 8.89
CA GLY A 184 21.38 -7.55 9.93
C GLY A 184 22.11 -6.23 9.67
N LYS A 185 21.64 -5.41 8.73
CA LYS A 185 22.30 -4.16 8.28
C LYS A 185 21.46 -2.94 8.64
N CYS A 186 22.14 -1.82 8.91
CA CYS A 186 21.53 -0.53 9.16
C CYS A 186 20.69 -0.02 7.96
N CYS A 187 19.75 0.87 8.25
CA CYS A 187 18.86 1.51 7.29
C CYS A 187 19.65 2.22 6.18
N GLY A 188 19.53 1.73 4.93
CA GLY A 188 20.05 2.45 3.77
C GLY A 188 19.16 3.63 3.37
N PHE A 189 19.57 4.41 2.38
CA PHE A 189 18.80 5.56 1.87
C PHE A 189 17.33 5.24 1.55
N ILE A 190 17.07 4.05 0.99
CA ILE A 190 15.72 3.59 0.66
C ILE A 190 14.87 3.40 1.94
N ASP A 191 15.47 2.90 3.02
CA ASP A 191 14.79 2.66 4.29
C ASP A 191 14.52 3.98 5.02
N MET A 192 15.50 4.89 4.99
CA MET A 192 15.33 6.25 5.51
C MET A 192 14.21 7.01 4.79
N SER A 193 14.14 6.87 3.46
CA SER A 193 13.01 7.41 2.68
C SER A 193 11.68 6.76 3.09
N THR A 194 11.65 5.47 3.42
CA THR A 194 10.42 4.80 3.89
C THR A 194 10.00 5.33 5.25
N LEU A 195 10.93 5.47 6.19
CA LEU A 195 10.69 6.09 7.50
C LEU A 195 10.19 7.53 7.37
N PHE A 196 10.78 8.30 6.45
CA PHE A 196 10.32 9.64 6.13
C PHE A 196 8.86 9.66 5.68
N PHE A 197 8.45 8.78 4.75
CA PHE A 197 7.06 8.72 4.30
C PHE A 197 6.10 8.19 5.38
N ILE A 198 6.54 7.28 6.25
CA ILE A 198 5.77 6.85 7.43
C ILE A 198 5.53 8.05 8.36
N PHE A 199 6.59 8.79 8.70
CA PHE A 199 6.51 9.97 9.55
C PHE A 199 5.63 11.06 8.94
N LEU A 200 5.79 11.33 7.64
CA LEU A 200 5.01 12.31 6.89
C LEU A 200 3.53 11.93 6.88
N SER A 201 3.20 10.66 6.64
CA SER A 201 1.83 10.14 6.67
C SER A 201 1.21 10.30 8.06
N HIS A 202 1.92 9.86 9.11
CA HIS A 202 1.41 9.92 10.49
C HIS A 202 1.18 11.36 10.95
N SER A 203 2.16 12.23 10.73
CA SER A 203 2.03 13.66 11.02
C SER A 203 0.85 14.27 10.28
N SER A 204 0.63 13.90 9.02
CA SER A 204 -0.48 14.42 8.22
C SER A 204 -1.86 14.00 8.75
N VAL A 205 -2.03 12.75 9.20
CA VAL A 205 -3.29 12.30 9.83
C VAL A 205 -3.58 13.11 11.08
N LEU A 206 -2.58 13.28 11.95
CA LEU A 206 -2.73 14.03 13.21
C LEU A 206 -3.03 15.51 12.95
N MET A 207 -2.34 16.12 11.99
CA MET A 207 -2.56 17.52 11.62
C MET A 207 -3.94 17.71 10.98
N SER A 208 -4.34 16.87 10.02
CA SER A 208 -5.67 16.95 9.40
C SER A 208 -6.77 16.87 10.45
N GLY A 209 -6.71 15.89 11.37
CA GLY A 209 -7.66 15.78 12.47
C GLY A 209 -7.67 16.99 13.41
N SER A 210 -6.50 17.56 13.70
CA SER A 210 -6.34 18.73 14.58
C SER A 210 -6.87 20.02 13.95
N PHE A 211 -6.65 20.23 12.65
CA PHE A 211 -7.23 21.37 11.93
C PHE A 211 -8.74 21.22 11.80
N ARG A 212 -9.21 20.00 11.55
CA ARG A 212 -10.64 19.69 11.43
C ARG A 212 -11.40 19.90 12.74
N SER A 213 -10.81 19.56 13.89
CA SER A 213 -11.46 19.74 15.20
C SER A 213 -11.65 21.22 15.58
N ARG A 214 -10.91 22.13 14.94
CA ARG A 214 -10.99 23.58 15.13
C ARG A 214 -12.04 24.26 14.25
N ILE A 215 -12.64 23.54 13.30
CA ILE A 215 -13.73 24.07 12.47
C ILE A 215 -15.02 24.06 13.30
N PRO A 216 -15.72 25.20 13.46
CA PRO A 216 -16.98 25.24 14.20
C PRO A 216 -17.99 24.20 13.69
N ARG A 217 -18.65 23.46 14.60
CA ARG A 217 -19.56 22.36 14.20
C ARG A 217 -20.73 22.83 13.33
N HIS A 218 -21.17 24.08 13.48
CA HIS A 218 -22.28 24.65 12.72
C HIS A 218 -21.88 24.96 11.27
N THR A 219 -20.68 25.51 11.03
CA THR A 219 -20.15 25.72 9.68
C THR A 219 -19.89 24.40 8.97
N TRP A 220 -19.38 23.40 9.69
CA TRP A 220 -19.22 22.04 9.15
C TRP A 220 -20.57 21.41 8.76
N ARG A 221 -21.62 21.58 9.57
CA ARG A 221 -22.96 21.07 9.26
C ARG A 221 -23.59 21.78 8.07
N GLN A 222 -23.43 23.10 7.94
CA GLN A 222 -23.92 23.84 6.79
C GLN A 222 -23.22 23.39 5.49
N GLN A 223 -21.89 23.29 5.47
CA GLN A 223 -21.14 22.74 4.32
C GLN A 223 -21.65 21.36 3.91
N LYS A 224 -21.89 20.48 4.89
CA LYS A 224 -22.36 19.12 4.64
C LYS A 224 -23.79 19.07 4.14
N MET A 225 -24.66 19.99 4.60
CA MET A 225 -26.03 20.12 4.10
C MET A 225 -26.03 20.64 2.66
N VAL A 226 -25.13 21.56 2.30
CA VAL A 226 -24.95 22.02 0.91
C VAL A 226 -24.40 20.91 0.01
N ALA A 227 -23.39 20.16 0.49
CA ALA A 227 -22.86 18.99 -0.21
C ALA A 227 -23.92 17.88 -0.37
N LEU A 228 -24.77 17.64 0.62
CA LEU A 228 -25.86 16.64 0.55
C LEU A 228 -26.94 17.00 -0.49
N HIS A 229 -27.14 18.29 -0.78
CA HIS A 229 -28.08 18.73 -1.82
C HIS A 229 -27.43 18.79 -3.21
N CYS A 230 -26.13 18.43 -3.32
CA CYS A 230 -25.35 18.45 -4.56
C CYS A 230 -25.58 19.74 -5.38
N ASN A 231 -25.70 20.87 -4.70
CA ASN A 231 -25.99 22.15 -5.32
C ASN A 231 -25.12 23.26 -4.70
N SER A 232 -24.15 23.74 -5.47
CA SER A 232 -23.15 24.74 -5.06
C SER A 232 -23.73 26.12 -4.70
N SER A 233 -25.00 26.41 -5.02
CA SER A 233 -25.60 27.74 -4.86
C SER A 233 -25.67 28.26 -3.42
N TYR A 234 -25.39 27.43 -2.42
CA TYR A 234 -25.51 27.76 -0.99
C TYR A 234 -24.17 28.02 -0.28
N VAL A 235 -23.06 28.10 -1.01
CA VAL A 235 -21.76 28.45 -0.43
C VAL A 235 -21.71 29.97 -0.22
N THR A 236 -22.41 30.46 0.82
CA THR A 236 -22.56 31.88 1.20
C THR A 236 -21.25 32.50 1.66
N ASP A 237 -20.89 33.71 1.20
CA ASP A 237 -19.64 34.45 1.49
C ASP A 237 -19.10 34.37 2.94
N ASP A 238 -19.95 34.14 3.95
CA ASP A 238 -19.56 33.79 5.33
C ASP A 238 -18.57 32.62 5.46
N TRP A 239 -18.54 31.67 4.52
CA TRP A 239 -17.55 30.58 4.48
C TRP A 239 -16.12 31.09 4.29
N MET A 240 -15.95 32.24 3.59
CA MET A 240 -14.63 32.83 3.39
C MET A 240 -14.07 33.43 4.68
N ASN A 241 -14.94 33.78 5.63
CA ASN A 241 -14.57 34.52 6.85
C ASN A 241 -14.20 33.61 8.03
N TYR A 242 -14.68 32.36 8.08
CA TYR A 242 -14.41 31.45 9.21
C TYR A 242 -13.91 30.08 8.76
N GLY A 243 -12.64 29.77 9.06
CA GLY A 243 -12.09 28.41 8.94
C GLY A 243 -11.37 28.10 7.63
N ARG A 244 -11.22 29.06 6.70
CA ARG A 244 -10.57 28.85 5.39
C ARG A 244 -9.16 28.29 5.50
N LEU A 245 -8.35 28.85 6.40
CA LEU A 245 -6.97 28.39 6.61
C LEU A 245 -6.95 26.96 7.20
N GLN A 246 -7.83 26.68 8.16
CA GLN A 246 -7.94 25.36 8.79
C GLN A 246 -8.39 24.31 7.78
N TYR A 247 -9.37 24.62 6.94
CA TYR A 247 -9.85 23.74 5.88
C TYR A 247 -8.78 23.51 4.81
N ALA A 248 -8.12 24.56 4.33
CA ALA A 248 -7.03 24.46 3.36
C ALA A 248 -5.86 23.64 3.93
N ALA A 249 -5.51 23.85 5.19
CA ALA A 249 -4.48 23.07 5.88
C ALA A 249 -4.88 21.60 6.01
N ALA A 250 -6.09 21.29 6.51
CA ALA A 250 -6.60 19.92 6.60
C ALA A 250 -6.58 19.21 5.23
N THR A 251 -7.01 19.91 4.18
CA THR A 251 -6.94 19.44 2.79
C THR A 251 -5.51 19.16 2.36
N GLY A 252 -4.58 20.08 2.61
CA GLY A 252 -3.16 19.88 2.29
C GLY A 252 -2.60 18.63 2.97
N PHE A 253 -2.94 18.41 4.24
CA PHE A 253 -2.50 17.21 4.96
C PHE A 253 -3.16 15.92 4.43
N GLU A 254 -4.41 15.93 3.99
CA GLU A 254 -5.01 14.75 3.33
C GLU A 254 -4.32 14.39 2.02
N TRP A 255 -3.94 15.39 1.22
CA TRP A 255 -3.16 15.16 0.00
C TRP A 255 -1.77 14.62 0.31
N ILE A 256 -1.08 15.20 1.30
CA ILE A 256 0.24 14.72 1.73
C ILE A 256 0.14 13.26 2.18
N LEU A 257 -0.86 12.92 3.01
CA LEU A 257 -1.13 11.56 3.47
C LEU A 257 -1.37 10.60 2.30
N THR A 258 -2.24 10.99 1.36
CA THR A 258 -2.60 10.16 0.21
C THR A 258 -1.39 9.87 -0.67
N LEU A 259 -0.61 10.90 -0.97
CA LEU A 259 0.60 10.79 -1.78
C LEU A 259 1.69 9.99 -1.07
N SER A 260 1.88 10.17 0.24
CA SER A 260 2.88 9.40 1.00
C SER A 260 2.54 7.92 1.05
N LEU A 261 1.26 7.56 1.22
CA LEU A 261 0.80 6.16 1.18
C LEU A 261 0.94 5.56 -0.23
N ALA A 262 0.64 6.30 -1.29
CA ALA A 262 0.86 5.86 -2.67
C ALA A 262 2.36 5.62 -2.95
N MET A 263 3.24 6.51 -2.47
CA MET A 263 4.70 6.35 -2.60
C MET A 263 5.20 5.11 -1.84
N LEU A 264 4.64 4.83 -0.66
CA LEU A 264 4.92 3.60 0.06
C LEU A 264 4.50 2.38 -0.76
N GLN A 265 3.29 2.34 -1.32
CA GLN A 265 2.84 1.25 -2.21
C GLN A 265 3.79 1.04 -3.41
N LEU A 266 4.23 2.11 -4.06
CA LEU A 266 5.17 2.03 -5.19
C LEU A 266 6.54 1.44 -4.80
N LYS A 267 6.95 1.53 -3.52
CA LYS A 267 8.16 0.81 -3.06
C LYS A 267 8.00 -0.71 -3.14
N LEU A 268 6.78 -1.26 -2.99
CA LEU A 268 6.53 -2.69 -3.23
C LEU A 268 6.69 -3.04 -4.70
N ALA A 269 6.27 -2.16 -5.62
CA ALA A 269 6.49 -2.36 -7.05
C ALA A 269 7.98 -2.53 -7.37
N ARG A 270 8.82 -1.67 -6.78
CA ARG A 270 10.29 -1.78 -6.91
C ARG A 270 10.82 -3.11 -6.38
N ASN A 271 10.32 -3.58 -5.23
CA ASN A 271 10.75 -4.84 -4.64
C ASN A 271 10.35 -6.04 -5.52
N PHE A 272 9.13 -6.05 -6.03
CA PHE A 272 8.65 -7.06 -6.96
C PHE A 272 9.39 -7.05 -8.29
N TYR A 273 9.75 -5.86 -8.79
CA TYR A 273 10.57 -5.74 -9.99
C TYR A 273 11.97 -6.32 -9.80
N LYS A 274 12.61 -6.08 -8.64
CA LYS A 274 13.91 -6.69 -8.32
C LYS A 274 13.85 -8.22 -8.31
N ILE A 275 12.82 -8.79 -7.67
CA ILE A 275 12.61 -10.24 -7.64
C ILE A 275 12.44 -10.79 -9.06
N ARG A 276 11.66 -10.12 -9.91
CA ARG A 276 11.50 -10.50 -11.32
C ARG A 276 12.85 -10.52 -12.06
N GLN A 277 13.69 -9.52 -11.86
CA GLN A 277 15.00 -9.46 -12.52
C GLN A 277 15.92 -10.60 -12.06
N GLN A 278 15.90 -10.91 -10.77
CA GLN A 278 16.63 -12.05 -10.21
C GLN A 278 16.17 -13.38 -10.82
N LEU A 279 14.85 -13.59 -10.96
CA LEU A 279 14.28 -14.78 -11.61
C LEU A 279 14.69 -14.90 -13.09
N LYS A 280 14.70 -13.79 -13.83
CA LYS A 280 15.16 -13.77 -15.24
C LYS A 280 16.63 -14.15 -15.37
N GLY A 281 17.51 -13.57 -14.53
CA GLY A 281 18.93 -13.91 -14.53
C GLY A 281 19.18 -15.39 -14.23
N PHE A 282 18.41 -15.97 -13.31
CA PHE A 282 18.48 -17.40 -13.00
C PHE A 282 18.06 -18.28 -14.19
N LYS A 283 16.95 -17.95 -14.87
CA LYS A 283 16.48 -18.70 -16.05
C LYS A 283 17.51 -18.68 -17.19
N GLN A 284 18.16 -17.53 -17.41
CA GLN A 284 19.21 -17.42 -18.43
C GLN A 284 20.46 -18.23 -18.06
N LYS A 285 20.86 -18.23 -16.79
CA LYS A 285 22.03 -19.00 -16.30
C LYS A 285 21.80 -20.51 -16.34
N THR A 286 20.57 -20.98 -16.11
CA THR A 286 20.21 -22.41 -16.20
C THR A 286 20.11 -22.86 -17.65
N GLN A 287 19.55 -22.03 -18.54
CA GLN A 287 19.45 -22.34 -19.97
C GLN A 287 20.82 -22.36 -20.68
N ASN A 288 21.81 -21.62 -20.18
CA ASN A 288 23.17 -21.60 -20.71
C ASN A 288 24.11 -22.67 -20.10
N ARG A 289 23.65 -23.49 -19.16
CA ARG A 289 24.45 -24.59 -18.61
C ARG A 289 24.21 -25.88 -19.41
N SER A 290 25.30 -26.53 -19.82
CA SER A 290 25.25 -27.90 -20.34
C SER A 290 24.62 -28.81 -19.27
N PRO A 291 23.78 -29.81 -19.64
CA PRO A 291 23.25 -30.80 -18.71
C PRO A 291 24.33 -31.49 -17.85
N GLN A 292 25.57 -31.52 -18.33
CA GLN A 292 26.71 -32.13 -17.61
C GLN A 292 27.29 -31.24 -16.49
N ASP A 293 26.97 -29.94 -16.47
CA ASP A 293 27.47 -28.99 -15.46
C ASP A 293 26.57 -28.87 -14.21
N ILE A 294 25.46 -29.60 -14.18
CA ILE A 294 24.61 -29.74 -12.99
C ILE A 294 25.19 -30.86 -12.12
N ARG A 295 26.41 -30.67 -11.61
CA ARG A 295 26.86 -31.43 -10.45
C ARG A 295 26.09 -30.92 -9.24
N ILE A 296 25.16 -31.74 -8.76
CA ILE A 296 24.51 -31.59 -7.47
C ILE A 296 25.63 -31.63 -6.41
N SER A 297 26.08 -30.44 -5.97
CA SER A 297 26.89 -30.30 -4.77
C SER A 297 25.98 -30.53 -3.57
N LEU A 298 25.69 -31.79 -3.27
CA LEU A 298 25.31 -32.21 -1.93
C LEU A 298 26.55 -32.03 -1.05
N LYS A 299 26.75 -30.80 -0.54
CA LYS A 299 27.50 -30.67 0.71
C LYS A 299 26.61 -31.25 1.78
N SER A 300 27.00 -32.44 2.24
CA SER A 300 26.51 -33.06 3.46
C SER A 300 26.38 -32.02 4.57
N ILE A 301 25.19 -31.92 5.14
CA ILE A 301 25.01 -31.49 6.53
C ILE A 301 25.08 -32.77 7.37
#